data_AF-A0A946F6Y1-F1
#
_entry.id   AF-A0A946F6Y1-F1
#
_cell.length_a   1.000
_cell.length_b   1.000
_cell.length_c   1.000
_cell.angle_alpha   90.00
_cell.angle_beta   90.00
_cell.angle_gamma   90.00
#
_symmetry.space_group_name_H-M   'P 1'
#
loop_
_entity.id
_entity.type
_entity.pdbx_description
1 polymer ?
#
loop_
_entity_poly.entity_id
_entity_poly.type
_entity_poly.pdbx_seq_one_letter_code
_entity_poly.pdbx_strand_id
1 'polypeptide(L)'
;NDLAEIGFFEIEPVGDGVKMFKDQNIFYQFHTEGFEIPNKCQLLARGEIFKNQAFKYENCYALQFHPEVNFIVHLRWIFLILKKKPKILFVKGSQNLFFQIYIRFKHNKSISLWLDSFLDNYLLAHK
;
A
#
# COMPACT_ATOMS: atom_id res chain seq x y z
N ASN A 1 4.54 11.09 18.86
CA ASN A 1 5.45 10.18 18.12
C ASN A 1 4.93 10.10 16.71
N ASP A 2 5.54 10.84 15.78
CA ASP A 2 5.10 10.86 14.39
C ASP A 2 5.55 9.56 13.72
N LEU A 3 4.61 8.62 13.59
CA LEU A 3 4.80 7.35 12.90
C LEU A 3 4.48 7.54 11.42
N ALA A 4 5.23 6.87 10.54
CA ALA A 4 5.02 6.89 9.11
C ALA A 4 5.19 5.48 8.53
N GLU A 5 4.59 5.23 7.37
CA GLU A 5 4.95 4.12 6.51
C GLU A 5 5.39 4.73 5.17
N ILE A 6 6.71 4.83 4.98
CA ILE A 6 7.33 5.36 3.75
C ILE A 6 8.30 4.32 3.21
N GLY A 7 7.89 3.62 2.15
CA GLY A 7 8.63 2.47 1.61
C GLY A 7 7.70 1.28 1.34
N PHE A 8 8.22 0.06 1.43
CA PHE A 8 7.45 -1.16 1.15
C PHE A 8 7.15 -1.93 2.44
N PHE A 9 5.88 -2.04 2.80
CA PHE A 9 5.44 -2.68 4.04
C PHE A 9 4.57 -3.88 3.74
N GLU A 10 4.69 -4.90 4.59
CA GLU A 10 3.80 -6.04 4.59
C GLU A 10 2.46 -5.65 5.24
N ILE A 11 1.38 -6.14 4.65
CA ILE A 11 0.03 -6.09 5.21
C ILE A 11 -0.39 -7.51 5.58
N GLU A 12 -1.21 -7.63 6.62
CA GLU A 12 -1.81 -8.88 7.05
C GLU A 12 -3.24 -8.96 6.52
N PRO A 13 -3.54 -9.82 5.53
CA PRO A 13 -4.89 -9.98 5.01
C PRO A 13 -5.84 -10.59 6.04
N VAL A 14 -7.10 -10.15 6.06
CA VAL A 14 -8.12 -10.64 6.98
C VAL A 14 -9.46 -10.81 6.27
N GLY A 15 -10.31 -11.73 6.77
CA GLY A 15 -11.63 -11.99 6.19
C GLY A 15 -11.56 -12.27 4.68
N ASP A 16 -12.37 -11.55 3.90
CA ASP A 16 -12.39 -11.68 2.44
C ASP A 16 -11.08 -11.26 1.76
N GLY A 17 -10.25 -10.47 2.45
CA GLY A 17 -8.93 -10.06 1.97
C GLY A 17 -7.93 -11.20 1.85
N VAL A 18 -8.10 -12.31 2.60
CA VAL A 18 -7.17 -13.45 2.58
C VAL A 18 -7.01 -14.03 1.18
N LYS A 19 -8.11 -14.14 0.43
CA LYS A 19 -8.07 -14.60 -0.96
C LYS A 19 -7.54 -13.51 -1.90
N MET A 20 -7.90 -12.25 -1.66
CA MET A 20 -7.50 -11.11 -2.48
C MET A 20 -5.99 -10.86 -2.48
N PHE A 21 -5.34 -11.01 -1.34
CA PHE A 21 -3.91 -10.69 -1.15
C PHE A 21 -3.01 -11.93 -1.09
N LYS A 22 -3.53 -13.10 -1.49
CA LYS A 22 -2.86 -14.40 -1.34
C LYS A 22 -1.44 -14.42 -1.95
N ASP A 23 -1.28 -13.86 -3.14
CA ASP A 23 -0.03 -13.94 -3.90
C ASP A 23 0.84 -12.67 -3.77
N GLN A 24 0.33 -11.64 -3.09
CA GLN A 24 1.06 -10.40 -2.82
C GLN A 24 0.47 -9.65 -1.64
N ASN A 25 1.29 -9.42 -0.62
CA ASN A 25 0.92 -8.68 0.59
C ASN A 25 1.94 -7.60 0.99
N ILE A 26 2.90 -7.26 0.11
CA ILE A 26 3.86 -6.17 0.34
C ILE A 26 3.57 -5.03 -0.63
N PHE A 27 3.31 -3.82 -0.15
CA PHE A 27 2.94 -2.70 -1.02
C PHE A 27 3.73 -1.44 -0.70
N TYR A 28 3.82 -0.55 -1.70
CA TYR A 28 4.42 0.75 -1.51
C TYR A 28 3.47 1.65 -0.70
N GLN A 29 3.98 2.22 0.37
CA GLN A 29 3.31 3.13 1.29
C GLN A 29 3.98 4.50 1.25
N PHE A 30 3.17 5.55 1.38
CA PHE A 30 3.68 6.90 1.62
C PHE A 30 2.67 7.72 2.44
N HIS A 31 2.56 7.43 3.74
CA HIS A 31 1.62 8.14 4.62
C HIS A 31 2.13 8.29 6.05
N THR A 32 1.56 9.25 6.78
CA THR A 32 1.80 9.50 8.21
C THR A 32 0.52 9.39 9.05
N GLU A 33 -0.60 9.11 8.41
CA GLU A 33 -1.93 9.02 9.02
C GLU A 33 -2.57 7.70 8.61
N GLY A 34 -3.42 7.15 9.47
CA GLY A 34 -4.26 6.01 9.14
C GLY A 34 -5.73 6.43 9.18
N PHE A 35 -6.62 5.45 9.04
CA PHE A 35 -8.05 5.66 9.14
C PHE A 35 -8.71 4.67 10.10
N GLU A 36 -9.90 5.04 10.56
CA GLU A 36 -10.82 4.11 11.22
C GLU A 36 -11.74 3.44 10.20
N ILE A 37 -12.25 2.27 10.54
CA ILE A 37 -13.17 1.53 9.67
C ILE A 37 -14.58 2.10 9.85
N PRO A 38 -15.21 2.63 8.80
CA PRO A 38 -16.58 3.12 8.90
C PRO A 38 -17.56 1.99 9.23
N ASN A 39 -18.71 2.36 9.80
CA ASN A 39 -19.76 1.39 10.11
C ASN A 39 -20.18 0.62 8.85
N LYS A 40 -20.41 -0.69 9.00
CA LYS A 40 -20.80 -1.63 7.92
C LYS A 40 -19.72 -1.89 6.87
N CYS A 41 -18.50 -1.37 7.03
CA CYS A 41 -17.38 -1.76 6.18
C CYS A 41 -16.75 -3.07 6.65
N GLN A 42 -16.27 -3.87 5.69
CA GLN A 42 -15.49 -5.08 5.95
C GLN A 42 -14.00 -4.75 5.89
N LEU A 43 -13.27 -5.00 6.97
CA LEU A 43 -11.81 -4.90 6.98
C LEU A 43 -11.22 -6.01 6.10
N LEU A 44 -10.25 -5.66 5.25
CA LEU A 44 -9.60 -6.59 4.32
C LEU A 44 -8.13 -6.82 4.64
N ALA A 45 -7.43 -5.85 5.23
CA ALA A 45 -6.04 -5.99 5.62
C ALA A 45 -5.65 -5.08 6.79
N ARG A 46 -4.72 -5.56 7.62
CA ARG A 46 -4.09 -4.83 8.73
C ARG A 46 -2.62 -4.53 8.44
N GLY A 47 -2.08 -3.56 9.16
CA GLY A 47 -0.65 -3.26 9.19
C GLY A 47 -0.12 -3.26 10.61
N GLU A 48 1.20 -3.37 10.74
CA GLU A 48 1.87 -3.39 12.05
C GLU A 48 1.82 -2.01 12.73
N ILE A 49 2.10 -0.94 11.97
CA ILE A 49 2.15 0.43 12.49
C ILE A 49 0.75 1.06 12.41
N PHE A 50 0.14 1.04 11.21
CA PHE A 50 -1.24 1.48 11.01
C PHE A 50 -2.16 0.27 10.88
N LYS A 51 -3.08 0.13 11.85
CA LYS A 51 -3.92 -1.07 12.01
C LYS A 51 -4.82 -1.39 10.83
N ASN A 52 -5.23 -0.39 10.05
CA ASN A 52 -6.19 -0.55 8.97
C ASN A 52 -5.50 -0.19 7.65
N GLN A 53 -5.45 -1.15 6.71
CA GLN A 53 -4.73 -0.99 5.45
C GLN A 53 -5.65 -1.11 4.23
N ALA A 54 -6.74 -1.87 4.33
CA ALA A 54 -7.75 -1.95 3.29
C ALA A 54 -9.13 -2.28 3.88
N PHE A 55 -10.18 -1.73 3.29
CA PHE A 55 -11.57 -2.10 3.60
C PHE A 55 -12.47 -2.06 2.37
N LYS A 56 -13.64 -2.70 2.49
CA LYS A 56 -14.70 -2.74 1.48
C LYS A 56 -16.02 -2.24 2.06
N TYR A 57 -16.76 -1.48 1.26
CA TYR A 57 -18.16 -1.14 1.49
C TYR A 57 -18.93 -1.41 0.19
N GLU A 58 -19.78 -2.45 0.18
CA GLU A 58 -20.44 -2.91 -1.05
C GLU A 58 -19.40 -3.06 -2.19
N ASN A 59 -19.57 -2.43 -3.35
CA ASN A 59 -18.60 -2.52 -4.46
C ASN A 59 -17.48 -1.46 -4.39
N CYS A 60 -17.34 -0.75 -3.28
CA CYS A 60 -16.30 0.23 -3.06
C CYS A 60 -15.14 -0.36 -2.25
N TYR A 61 -13.91 -0.11 -2.69
CA TYR A 61 -12.69 -0.57 -2.05
C TYR A 61 -11.81 0.62 -1.70
N ALA A 62 -11.30 0.63 -0.48
CA ALA A 62 -10.34 1.61 0.00
C ALA A 62 -9.02 0.91 0.32
N LEU A 63 -7.92 1.44 -0.18
CA LEU A 63 -6.55 0.97 0.04
C LEU A 63 -5.72 2.14 0.59
N GLN A 64 -4.96 1.89 1.67
CA GLN A 64 -4.03 2.87 2.25
C GLN A 64 -2.74 2.99 1.43
N PHE A 65 -2.36 1.90 0.77
CA PHE A 65 -1.14 1.74 -0.01
C PHE A 65 -1.35 2.03 -1.49
N HIS A 66 -0.23 2.10 -2.22
CA HIS A 66 -0.16 2.52 -3.61
C HIS A 66 0.28 1.39 -4.56
N PRO A 67 -0.62 0.46 -4.93
CA PRO A 67 -0.29 -0.59 -5.89
C PRO A 67 -0.07 -0.05 -7.32
N GLU A 68 -0.60 1.13 -7.63
CA GLU A 68 -0.52 1.81 -8.93
C GLU A 68 0.85 2.44 -9.21
N VAL A 69 1.66 2.64 -8.16
CA VAL A 69 2.98 3.26 -8.29
C VAL A 69 3.94 2.25 -8.93
N ASN A 70 4.25 2.46 -10.20
CA ASN A 70 5.30 1.73 -10.91
C ASN A 70 6.70 2.32 -10.63
N PHE A 71 7.76 1.67 -11.15
CA PHE A 71 9.15 2.10 -10.93
C PHE A 71 9.41 3.58 -11.32
N ILE A 72 8.87 4.02 -12.46
CA ILE A 72 9.08 5.40 -12.95
C ILE A 72 8.38 6.40 -12.02
N VAL A 73 7.14 6.11 -11.62
CA VAL A 73 6.39 6.96 -10.69
C VAL A 73 7.09 7.02 -9.32
N HIS A 74 7.59 5.89 -8.83
CA HIS A 74 8.33 5.81 -7.56
C HIS A 74 9.58 6.71 -7.57
N LEU A 75 10.42 6.61 -8.60
CA LEU A 75 11.59 7.49 -8.76
C LEU A 75 11.20 8.97 -8.84
N ARG A 76 10.13 9.28 -9.58
CA ARG A 76 9.62 10.65 -9.70
C ARG A 76 9.14 11.18 -8.34
N TRP A 77 8.48 10.37 -7.54
CA TRP A 77 8.06 10.75 -6.19
C TRP A 77 9.26 11.04 -5.30
N ILE A 78 10.26 10.13 -5.24
CA ILE A 78 11.49 10.33 -4.46
C ILE A 78 12.15 11.67 -4.84
N PHE A 79 12.29 11.95 -6.13
CA PHE A 79 12.85 13.22 -6.61
C PHE A 79 12.06 14.44 -6.10
N LEU A 80 10.73 14.41 -6.24
CA LEU A 80 9.88 15.52 -5.79
C LEU A 80 9.93 15.72 -4.27
N ILE A 81 10.01 14.63 -3.51
CA ILE A 81 10.11 14.66 -2.04
C ILE A 81 11.45 15.25 -1.61
N LEU A 82 12.56 14.81 -2.22
CA LEU A 82 13.90 15.36 -1.94
C LEU A 82 13.93 16.87 -2.18
N LYS A 83 13.22 17.36 -3.20
CA LYS A 83 13.13 18.80 -3.51
C LYS A 83 12.23 19.57 -2.54
N LYS A 84 11.10 19.01 -2.10
CA LYS A 84 10.05 19.75 -1.37
C LYS A 84 10.04 19.50 0.14
N LYS A 85 10.20 18.24 0.57
CA LYS A 85 10.06 17.83 1.98
C LYS A 85 11.04 16.69 2.32
N PRO A 86 12.36 16.88 2.16
CA PRO A 86 13.34 15.80 2.33
C PRO A 86 13.33 15.18 3.73
N LYS A 87 12.98 15.96 4.76
CA LYS A 87 12.91 15.49 6.16
C LYS A 87 11.98 14.28 6.34
N ILE A 88 10.94 14.14 5.51
CA ILE A 88 10.00 13.00 5.61
C ILE A 88 10.70 11.65 5.35
N LEU A 89 11.83 11.64 4.62
CA LEU A 89 12.58 10.41 4.34
C LEU A 89 13.38 9.91 5.54
N PHE A 90 13.44 10.67 6.63
CA PHE A 90 14.25 10.38 7.83
C PHE A 90 13.41 10.25 9.11
N VAL A 91 12.08 10.26 9.00
CA VAL A 91 11.20 10.04 10.16
C VAL A 91 11.10 8.56 10.51
N LYS A 92 10.61 8.26 11.72
CA LYS A 92 10.41 6.88 12.17
C LYS A 92 9.40 6.17 11.25
N GLY A 93 9.81 5.04 10.70
CA GLY A 93 9.03 4.27 9.73
C GLY A 93 9.24 4.69 8.27
N SER A 94 10.18 5.59 8.00
CA SER A 94 10.74 5.74 6.65
C SER A 94 11.87 4.74 6.41
N GLN A 95 11.73 3.94 5.35
CA GLN A 95 12.75 3.00 4.92
C GLN A 95 13.85 3.71 4.13
N ASN A 96 15.07 3.17 4.23
CA ASN A 96 16.20 3.63 3.43
C ASN A 96 15.89 3.52 1.91
N LEU A 97 16.28 4.53 1.11
CA LEU A 97 15.97 4.58 -0.32
C LEU A 97 16.53 3.39 -1.12
N PHE A 98 17.75 2.92 -0.81
CA PHE A 98 18.32 1.74 -1.48
C PHE A 98 17.50 0.49 -1.17
N PHE A 99 17.04 0.36 0.07
CA PHE A 99 16.16 -0.73 0.48
C PHE A 99 14.80 -0.65 -0.25
N GLN A 100 14.20 0.54 -0.36
CA GLN A 100 12.98 0.74 -1.12
C GLN A 100 13.14 0.32 -2.59
N ILE A 101 14.24 0.71 -3.24
CA ILE A 101 14.53 0.34 -4.63
C ILE A 101 14.74 -1.18 -4.76
N TYR A 102 15.45 -1.81 -3.82
CA TYR A 102 15.65 -3.25 -3.80
C TYR A 102 14.31 -4.02 -3.70
N ILE A 103 13.45 -3.65 -2.74
CA ILE A 103 12.15 -4.31 -2.57
C ILE A 103 11.24 -4.03 -3.76
N ARG A 104 11.28 -2.81 -4.33
CA ARG A 104 10.57 -2.49 -5.58
C ARG A 104 10.93 -3.45 -6.68
N PHE A 105 12.22 -3.71 -6.95
CA PHE A 105 12.63 -4.68 -7.98
C PHE A 105 12.13 -6.09 -7.68
N LYS A 106 12.22 -6.52 -6.42
CA LYS A 106 11.76 -7.85 -5.98
C LYS A 106 10.25 -8.05 -6.20
N HIS A 107 9.42 -7.06 -5.90
CA HIS A 107 7.96 -7.17 -5.94
C HIS A 107 7.30 -6.46 -7.13
N ASN A 108 8.06 -5.90 -8.08
CA ASN A 108 7.49 -5.11 -9.18
C ASN A 108 6.45 -5.90 -9.98
N LYS A 109 6.83 -7.12 -10.36
CA LYS A 109 5.98 -8.01 -11.15
C LYS A 109 4.77 -8.49 -10.36
N SER A 110 4.96 -8.93 -9.11
CA SER A 110 3.86 -9.48 -8.31
C SER A 110 2.82 -8.41 -7.92
N ILE A 111 3.24 -7.18 -7.65
CA ILE A 111 2.31 -6.06 -7.40
C ILE A 111 1.51 -5.74 -8.67
N SER A 112 2.13 -5.73 -9.85
CA SER A 112 1.42 -5.50 -11.11
C SER A 112 0.38 -6.58 -11.37
N LEU A 113 0.76 -7.85 -11.23
CA LEU A 113 -0.17 -8.98 -11.41
C LEU A 113 -1.31 -8.95 -10.38
N TRP A 114 -1.01 -8.57 -9.14
CA TRP A 114 -2.02 -8.38 -8.11
C TRP A 114 -2.99 -7.25 -8.49
N LEU A 115 -2.49 -6.12 -8.98
CA LEU A 115 -3.33 -4.99 -9.36
C LEU A 115 -4.25 -5.35 -10.53
N ASP A 116 -3.74 -6.02 -11.56
CA ASP A 116 -4.55 -6.50 -12.68
C ASP A 116 -5.66 -7.44 -12.19
N SER A 117 -5.31 -8.43 -11.35
CA SER A 117 -6.28 -9.34 -10.75
C SER A 117 -7.30 -8.64 -9.84
N PHE A 118 -6.87 -7.65 -9.06
CA PHE A 118 -7.75 -6.84 -8.21
C PHE A 118 -8.77 -6.08 -9.06
N LEU A 119 -8.32 -5.43 -10.14
CA LEU A 119 -9.20 -4.70 -11.04
C LEU A 119 -10.20 -5.63 -11.72
N ASP A 120 -9.75 -6.72 -12.32
CA ASP A 120 -10.60 -7.61 -13.11
C ASP A 120 -11.59 -8.41 -12.24
N ASN A 121 -11.11 -8.97 -11.13
CA ASN A 121 -11.88 -9.96 -10.36
C ASN A 121 -12.64 -9.36 -9.16
N TYR A 122 -12.37 -8.11 -8.78
CA TYR A 122 -12.98 -7.49 -7.61
C TYR A 122 -13.59 -6.12 -7.92
N LEU A 123 -12.79 -5.17 -8.41
CA LEU A 123 -13.28 -3.80 -8.62
C LEU A 123 -14.26 -3.71 -9.80
N LEU A 124 -13.95 -4.36 -10.92
CA LEU A 124 -14.73 -4.31 -12.16
C LEU A 124 -15.66 -5.51 -12.36
N ALA A 125 -15.62 -6.49 -11.45
CA ALA A 125 -16.40 -7.72 -11.54
C ALA A 125 -17.92 -7.52 -11.43
N HIS A 126 -18.37 -6.38 -10.91
CA HIS A 126 -19.79 -6.07 -10.65
C HIS A 126 -20.42 -5.15 -11.71
N LYS A 127 -20.00 -5.27 -12.97
CA LYS A 127 -20.66 -4.59 -14.11
C LYS A 127 -21.91 -5.33 -14.57
#